data_AF-A0A8C5Y974-F1
#
_entry.id   AF-A0A8C5Y974-F1
#
_cell.length_a   1.000
_cell.length_b   1.000
_cell.length_c   1.000
_cell.angle_alpha   90.00
_cell.angle_beta   90.00
_cell.angle_gamma   90.00
#
_symmetry.space_group_name_H-M   'P 1'
#
loop_
_entity.id
_entity.type
_entity.pdbx_description
1 polymer ?
#
loop_
_entity_poly.entity_id
_entity_poly.type
_entity_poly.pdbx_seq_one_letter_code
_entity_poly.pdbx_strand_id
1 'polypeptide(L)'
;MKGSSTLLLAALTMLCVCGLATAGENEDFFMDFLQTLLVGTTEELYEGPLGKYDINSNAKEALAELKSCIDGLQPMHKEEMVKLLVQVLGNMDDA
;
A
#
# COMPACT_ATOMS: atom_id res chain seq x y z
N MET A 1 -12.20 -14.91 11.30
CA MET A 1 -11.71 -15.50 10.03
C MET A 1 -10.18 -15.47 10.05
N LYS A 2 -9.51 -16.63 10.02
CA LYS A 2 -8.03 -16.77 10.19
C LYS A 2 -7.31 -16.98 8.85
N GLY A 3 -7.83 -16.38 7.79
CA GLY A 3 -7.25 -16.40 6.43
C GLY A 3 -6.88 -15.02 5.90
N SER A 4 -7.23 -13.93 6.61
CA SER A 4 -7.05 -12.57 6.12
C SER A 4 -5.60 -12.09 6.24
N SER A 5 -4.88 -12.42 7.32
CA SER A 5 -3.50 -11.93 7.53
C SER A 5 -2.48 -12.48 6.53
N THR A 6 -2.57 -13.75 6.12
CA THR A 6 -1.64 -14.34 5.14
C THR A 6 -1.86 -13.78 3.74
N LEU A 7 -3.12 -13.53 3.36
CA LEU A 7 -3.46 -12.90 2.08
C LEU A 7 -3.00 -11.44 2.04
N LEU A 8 -3.18 -10.71 3.15
CA LEU A 8 -2.78 -9.31 3.25
C LEU A 8 -1.26 -9.15 3.20
N LEU A 9 -0.51 -10.02 3.87
CA LEU A 9 0.95 -10.02 3.81
C LEU A 9 1.46 -10.36 2.40
N ALA A 10 0.83 -11.33 1.72
CA ALA A 10 1.17 -11.67 0.35
C ALA A 10 0.86 -10.51 -0.62
N ALA A 11 -0.30 -9.86 -0.47
CA ALA A 11 -0.68 -8.69 -1.27
C ALA A 11 0.27 -7.51 -1.05
N LEU A 12 0.65 -7.24 0.21
CA LEU A 12 1.59 -6.17 0.54
C LEU A 12 3.00 -6.48 -0.02
N THR A 13 3.47 -7.73 0.13
CA THR A 13 4.76 -8.15 -0.41
C THR A 13 4.78 -8.05 -1.93
N MET A 14 3.68 -8.45 -2.59
CA MET A 14 3.54 -8.30 -4.04
C MET A 14 3.50 -6.83 -4.47
N LEU A 15 2.76 -5.97 -3.75
CA LEU A 15 2.73 -4.53 -4.01
C LEU A 15 4.11 -3.90 -3.88
N CYS A 16 4.86 -4.23 -2.81
CA CYS A 16 6.23 -3.74 -2.63
C CYS A 16 7.16 -4.27 -3.73
N VAL A 17 7.18 -5.57 -4.01
CA VAL A 17 8.12 -6.15 -5.01
C VAL A 17 7.80 -5.69 -6.43
N CYS A 18 6.52 -5.66 -6.82
CA CYS A 18 6.10 -5.23 -8.16
C CYS A 18 6.17 -3.71 -8.32
N GLY A 19 5.83 -2.96 -7.28
CA GLY A 19 5.93 -1.51 -7.24
C GLY A 19 7.38 -1.07 -7.37
N LEU A 20 8.28 -1.57 -6.53
CA LEU A 20 9.70 -1.20 -6.59
C LEU A 20 10.36 -1.60 -7.94
N ALA A 21 10.06 -2.79 -8.47
CA ALA A 21 10.66 -3.24 -9.73
C ALA A 21 10.22 -2.41 -10.95
N THR A 22 9.09 -1.72 -10.86
CA THR A 22 8.51 -0.90 -11.94
C THR A 22 8.54 0.60 -11.65
N ALA A 23 8.85 1.01 -10.41
CA ALA A 23 8.79 2.38 -9.96
C ALA A 23 9.73 3.27 -10.78
N GLY A 24 11.00 2.92 -10.95
CA GLY A 24 11.95 3.78 -11.68
C GLY A 24 11.85 5.24 -11.20
N GLU A 25 11.49 6.17 -12.09
CA GLU A 25 11.26 7.59 -11.77
C GLU A 25 9.95 7.90 -11.01
N ASN A 26 9.13 6.90 -10.68
CA ASN A 26 7.83 7.03 -9.99
C ASN A 26 7.89 6.53 -8.53
N GLU A 27 9.08 6.47 -7.95
CA GLU A 27 9.28 6.08 -6.56
C GLU A 27 8.45 6.95 -5.61
N ASP A 28 8.51 8.29 -5.76
CA ASP A 28 7.72 9.23 -4.96
C ASP A 28 6.21 8.94 -5.02
N PHE A 29 5.68 8.63 -6.21
CA PHE A 29 4.27 8.26 -6.36
C PHE A 29 3.96 6.96 -5.60
N PHE A 30 4.81 5.95 -5.74
CA PHE A 30 4.61 4.66 -5.11
C PHE A 30 4.65 4.77 -3.58
N MET A 31 5.53 5.64 -3.06
CA MET A 31 5.65 5.96 -1.64
C MET A 31 4.39 6.64 -1.11
N ASP A 32 3.92 7.68 -1.79
CA ASP A 32 2.68 8.37 -1.43
C ASP A 32 1.46 7.43 -1.50
N PHE A 33 1.42 6.55 -2.50
CA PHE A 33 0.39 5.52 -2.61
C PHE A 33 0.42 4.55 -1.42
N LEU A 34 1.58 3.96 -1.10
CA LEU A 34 1.71 3.01 0.00
C LEU A 34 1.41 3.64 1.36
N GLN A 35 1.88 4.87 1.59
CA GLN A 35 1.61 5.59 2.82
C GLN A 35 0.11 5.85 2.97
N THR A 36 -0.54 6.41 1.94
CA THR A 36 -1.98 6.68 1.96
C THR A 36 -2.79 5.38 2.10
N LEU A 37 -2.33 4.27 1.53
CA LEU A 37 -2.97 2.96 1.66
C LEU A 37 -2.96 2.43 3.11
N LEU A 38 -1.86 2.63 3.85
CA LEU A 38 -1.73 2.13 5.22
C LEU A 38 -2.42 3.00 6.27
N VAL A 39 -2.28 4.31 6.17
CA VAL A 39 -2.73 5.25 7.21
C VAL A 39 -3.89 6.16 6.79
N GLY A 40 -4.08 6.38 5.48
CA GLY A 40 -5.15 7.21 4.95
C GLY A 40 -6.46 6.45 4.72
N THR A 41 -7.36 7.06 3.96
CA THR A 41 -8.67 6.55 3.55
C THR A 41 -8.69 6.19 2.07
N THR A 42 -9.72 5.45 1.66
CA THR A 42 -9.95 5.16 0.25
C THR A 42 -10.20 6.44 -0.57
N GLU A 43 -10.81 7.46 0.02
CA GLU A 43 -11.06 8.76 -0.63
C GLU A 43 -9.74 9.52 -0.84
N GLU A 44 -8.89 9.61 0.18
CA GLU A 44 -7.56 10.22 0.07
C GLU A 44 -6.67 9.51 -0.97
N LEU A 45 -6.81 8.20 -1.15
CA LEU A 45 -6.14 7.48 -2.24
C LEU A 45 -6.57 7.99 -3.62
N TYR A 46 -7.86 8.25 -3.82
CA TYR A 46 -8.40 8.72 -5.10
C TYR A 46 -8.24 10.22 -5.33
N GLU A 47 -8.25 11.03 -4.28
CA GLU A 47 -7.99 12.47 -4.39
C GLU A 47 -6.50 12.79 -4.49
N GLY A 48 -5.64 11.95 -3.90
CA GLY A 48 -4.20 12.10 -3.90
C GLY A 48 -3.52 11.24 -4.98
N PRO A 49 -2.78 10.19 -4.60
CA PRO A 49 -1.86 9.49 -5.51
C PRO A 49 -2.56 8.94 -6.77
N LEU A 50 -3.79 8.44 -6.64
CA LEU A 50 -4.53 7.87 -7.77
C LEU A 50 -5.31 8.90 -8.59
N GLY A 51 -5.38 10.17 -8.17
CA GLY A 51 -6.30 11.17 -8.75
C GLY A 51 -6.03 11.52 -10.21
N LYS A 52 -4.80 11.29 -10.69
CA LYS A 52 -4.43 11.49 -12.10
C LYS A 52 -4.78 10.30 -13.02
N TYR A 53 -5.27 9.19 -12.46
CA TYR A 53 -5.52 7.96 -13.21
C TYR A 53 -7.01 7.68 -13.38
N ASP A 54 -7.39 7.23 -14.57
CA ASP A 54 -8.72 6.69 -14.82
C ASP A 54 -8.78 5.21 -14.38
N ILE A 55 -9.12 5.01 -13.12
CA ILE A 55 -9.20 3.67 -12.51
C ILE A 55 -10.58 3.07 -12.77
N ASN A 56 -10.62 1.90 -13.42
CA ASN A 56 -11.85 1.18 -13.71
C ASN A 56 -12.56 0.66 -12.44
N SER A 57 -13.86 0.36 -12.54
CA SER A 57 -14.71 -0.07 -11.41
C SER A 57 -14.17 -1.27 -10.66
N ASN A 58 -13.70 -2.30 -11.37
CA ASN A 58 -13.23 -3.54 -10.76
C ASN A 58 -11.96 -3.30 -9.94
N ALA A 59 -11.06 -2.44 -10.42
CA ALA A 59 -9.89 -2.03 -9.67
C ALA A 59 -10.25 -1.23 -8.42
N LYS A 60 -11.29 -0.37 -8.50
CA LYS A 60 -11.79 0.37 -7.33
C LYS A 60 -12.37 -0.55 -6.26
N GLU A 61 -13.13 -1.56 -6.66
CA GLU A 61 -13.69 -2.58 -5.76
C GLU A 61 -12.59 -3.40 -5.09
N ALA A 62 -11.60 -3.87 -5.86
CA ALA A 62 -10.46 -4.62 -5.33
C ALA A 62 -9.66 -3.78 -4.31
N LEU A 63 -9.43 -2.49 -4.60
CA LEU A 63 -8.73 -1.58 -3.69
C LEU A 63 -9.53 -1.36 -2.39
N ALA A 64 -10.85 -1.22 -2.47
CA ALA A 64 -11.70 -1.08 -1.29
C ALA A 64 -11.67 -2.33 -0.40
N GLU A 65 -11.66 -3.54 -0.99
CA GLU A 65 -11.53 -4.79 -0.23
C GLU A 65 -10.15 -4.90 0.43
N LEU A 66 -9.07 -4.59 -0.29
CA LEU A 66 -7.73 -4.53 0.28
C LEU A 66 -7.66 -3.55 1.46
N LYS A 67 -8.22 -2.34 1.28
CA LYS A 67 -8.23 -1.31 2.32
C LYS A 67 -9.02 -1.75 3.55
N SER A 68 -10.17 -2.39 3.36
CA SER A 68 -10.97 -2.97 4.45
C SER A 68 -10.17 -4.01 5.24
N CYS A 69 -9.38 -4.85 4.56
CA CYS A 69 -8.53 -5.83 5.23
C CYS A 69 -7.42 -5.13 6.04
N ILE A 70 -6.82 -4.06 5.51
CA ILE A 70 -5.81 -3.25 6.21
C ILE A 70 -6.43 -2.55 7.42
N ASP A 71 -7.62 -1.98 7.29
CA ASP A 71 -8.34 -1.30 8.37
C ASP A 71 -8.80 -2.25 9.48
N GLY A 72 -9.02 -3.52 9.16
CA GLY A 72 -9.28 -4.58 10.13
C GLY A 72 -8.07 -5.05 10.93
N LEU A 73 -6.86 -4.58 10.62
CA LEU A 73 -5.65 -4.94 11.38
C LEU A 73 -5.65 -4.29 12.77
N GLN A 74 -5.04 -4.99 13.74
CA GLN A 74 -4.78 -4.38 15.05
C GLN A 74 -3.85 -3.16 14.88
N PRO A 75 -4.06 -2.06 15.63
CA PRO A 75 -3.27 -0.83 15.49
C PRO A 75 -1.76 -1.06 15.54
N MET A 76 -1.30 -1.94 16.44
CA MET A 76 0.12 -2.31 16.56
C MET A 76 0.68 -2.92 15.26
N HIS A 77 -0.09 -3.76 14.56
CA HIS A 77 0.36 -4.36 13.30
C HIS A 77 0.44 -3.32 12.18
N LYS A 78 -0.49 -2.35 12.11
CA LYS A 78 -0.36 -1.22 11.18
C LYS A 78 0.91 -0.41 11.44
N GLU A 79 1.19 -0.12 12.70
CA GLU A 79 2.39 0.64 13.08
C GLU A 79 3.68 -0.09 12.67
N GLU A 80 3.76 -1.40 12.93
CA GLU A 80 4.91 -2.21 12.50
C GLU A 80 5.03 -2.33 10.98
N MET A 81 3.92 -2.36 10.23
CA MET A 81 3.95 -2.30 8.76
C MET A 81 4.52 -0.97 8.24
N VAL A 82 4.17 0.16 8.88
CA VAL A 82 4.74 1.47 8.55
C VAL A 82 6.25 1.49 8.84
N LYS A 83 6.68 0.97 10.01
CA LYS A 83 8.11 0.86 10.34
C LYS A 83 8.88 -0.02 9.35
N LEU A 84 8.29 -1.13 8.93
CA LEU A 84 8.88 -2.01 7.93
C LEU A 84 9.04 -1.30 6.59
N LEU A 85 8.03 -0.53 6.13
CA LEU A 85 8.16 0.28 4.93
C LEU A 85 9.32 1.26 5.05
N VAL A 86 9.39 2.02 6.15
CA VAL A 86 10.48 2.97 6.40
C VAL A 86 11.85 2.28 6.40
N GLN A 87 11.97 1.06 6.93
CA GLN A 87 13.24 0.31 6.92
C GLN A 87 13.63 -0.21 5.54
N VAL A 88 12.68 -0.78 4.80
CA VAL A 88 12.95 -1.32 3.46
C VAL A 88 13.35 -0.21 2.50
N LEU A 89 12.74 0.96 2.65
CA LEU A 89 12.90 2.10 1.75
C LEU A 89 14.03 3.04 2.20
N GLY A 90 14.22 3.26 3.51
CA GLY A 90 15.33 4.05 4.04
C GLY A 90 16.71 3.41 3.86
N ASN A 91 16.78 2.11 3.56
CA ASN A 91 18.01 1.41 3.20
C ASN A 91 18.32 1.48 1.69
N MET A 92 17.48 2.10 0.86
CA MET A 92 17.77 2.30 -0.58
C MET A 92 18.75 3.46 -0.83
N ASP A 93 18.90 4.41 0.10
CA ASP A 93 19.88 5.50 -0.02
C ASP A 93 21.34 5.03 0.17
N ASP A 94 21.55 3.82 0.71
CA ASP A 94 22.89 3.25 1.01
C ASP A 94 23.35 2.19 -0.03
N ALA A 95 22.64 2.02 -1.16
CA ALA A 95 22.93 0.99 -2.19
C ALA A 95 23.38 1.55 -3.55
#